data_AF-A3D5I0-F1
#
_entry.id   AF-A3D5I0-F1
#
_cell.length_a   1.000
_cell.length_b   1.000
_cell.length_c   1.000
_cell.angle_alpha   90.00
_cell.angle_beta   90.00
_cell.angle_gamma   90.00
#
_symmetry.space_group_name_H-M   'P 1'
#
loop_
_entity.id
_entity.type
_entity.pdbx_description
1 polymer ?
#
loop_
_entity_poly.entity_id
_entity_poly.type
_entity_poly.pdbx_seq_one_letter_code
_entity_poly.pdbx_strand_id
1 'polypeptide(L)'
;MWWRSLWILIACWLLCAHFVRYEQISFAIPFAIAPLVLFFNSVYLLRLLQTLLFVSVFAVWGVTTIEVIQVRLAQEAPWLRLSLIMMAVMLFTLGAIICGNGILRIRKQKSPWGNSPIR
;
A
#
# COMPACT_ATOMS: atom_id res chain seq x y z
N MET A 1 5.30 -2.56 -17.52
CA MET A 1 4.22 -2.28 -16.53
C MET A 1 4.14 -3.32 -15.42
N TRP A 2 4.54 -4.57 -15.64
CA TRP A 2 4.40 -5.68 -14.68
C TRP A 2 5.09 -5.47 -13.33
N TRP A 3 6.34 -4.96 -13.32
CA TRP A 3 7.08 -4.73 -12.07
C TRP A 3 6.36 -3.78 -11.09
N ARG A 4 5.70 -2.73 -11.60
CA ARG A 4 4.95 -1.77 -10.77
C ARG A 4 3.69 -2.38 -10.18
N SER A 5 3.01 -3.23 -10.95
CA SER A 5 1.83 -3.96 -10.47
C SER A 5 2.20 -4.98 -9.40
N LEU A 6 3.34 -5.67 -9.54
CA LEU A 6 3.84 -6.61 -8.53
C LEU A 6 4.08 -5.92 -7.19
N TRP A 7 4.66 -4.72 -7.18
CA TRP A 7 4.89 -3.96 -5.94
C TRP A 7 3.58 -3.62 -5.20
N ILE A 8 2.57 -3.15 -5.93
CA ILE A 8 1.26 -2.82 -5.36
C ILE A 8 0.57 -4.10 -4.86
N LEU A 9 0.65 -5.19 -5.63
CA LEU A 9 0.08 -6.48 -5.25
C LEU A 9 0.69 -6.99 -3.94
N ILE A 10 2.03 -6.99 -3.84
CA ILE A 10 2.73 -7.41 -2.62
C ILE A 10 2.35 -6.52 -1.44
N ALA A 11 2.28 -5.19 -1.61
CA ALA A 11 1.90 -4.27 -0.54
C ALA A 11 0.47 -4.50 -0.04
N CYS A 12 -0.50 -4.69 -0.94
CA CYS A 12 -1.87 -5.02 -0.59
C CYS A 12 -1.97 -6.37 0.14
N TRP A 13 -1.22 -7.38 -0.33
CA TRP A 13 -1.28 -8.70 0.26
C TRP A 13 -0.61 -8.77 1.64
N LEU A 14 0.48 -8.01 1.85
CA LEU A 14 1.10 -7.80 3.15
C LEU A 14 0.11 -7.22 4.15
N LEU A 15 -0.69 -6.23 3.73
CA LEU A 15 -1.70 -5.62 4.57
C LEU A 15 -2.86 -6.60 4.86
N CYS A 16 -3.29 -7.36 3.85
CA CYS A 16 -4.27 -8.43 4.03
C CYS A 16 -3.80 -9.47 5.06
N ALA A 17 -2.56 -9.95 4.94
CA ALA A 17 -1.99 -10.92 5.87
C ALA A 17 -1.92 -10.36 7.30
N HIS A 18 -1.62 -9.07 7.45
CA HIS A 18 -1.69 -8.39 8.73
C HIS A 18 -3.12 -8.41 9.31
N PHE A 19 -4.15 -8.03 8.55
CA PHE A 19 -5.53 -8.07 9.04
C PHE A 19 -6.02 -9.48 9.39
N VAL A 20 -5.60 -10.50 8.63
CA VAL A 20 -5.88 -11.92 8.96
C VAL A 20 -5.28 -12.29 10.31
N ARG A 21 -4.07 -11.82 10.62
CA ARG A 21 -3.40 -12.09 11.90
C ARG A 21 -4.17 -11.54 13.11
N TYR A 22 -4.87 -10.41 12.96
CA TYR A 22 -5.67 -9.80 14.03
C TYR A 22 -7.15 -10.21 13.97
N GLU A 23 -7.48 -11.27 13.22
CA GLU A 23 -8.85 -11.78 13.00
C GLU A 23 -9.84 -10.74 12.43
N GLN A 24 -9.34 -9.66 11.84
CA GLN A 24 -10.15 -8.60 11.24
C GLN A 24 -10.50 -8.92 9.79
N ILE A 25 -11.28 -9.98 9.58
CA ILE A 25 -11.62 -10.50 8.25
C ILE A 25 -12.33 -9.46 7.39
N SER A 26 -13.17 -8.60 7.99
CA SER A 26 -13.88 -7.52 7.30
C SER A 26 -12.98 -6.56 6.53
N PHE A 27 -11.76 -6.32 7.02
CA PHE A 27 -10.76 -5.49 6.34
C PHE A 27 -9.82 -6.32 5.46
N ALA A 28 -9.57 -7.60 5.79
CA ALA A 28 -8.70 -8.46 4.99
C ALA A 28 -9.24 -8.67 3.56
N ILE A 29 -10.53 -8.98 3.42
CA ILE A 29 -11.17 -9.26 2.13
C ILE A 29 -11.00 -8.12 1.12
N PRO A 30 -11.37 -6.85 1.43
CA PRO A 30 -11.23 -5.75 0.48
C PRO A 30 -9.77 -5.51 0.07
N PHE A 31 -8.80 -5.72 0.96
CA PHE A 31 -7.37 -5.60 0.62
C PHE A 31 -6.84 -6.79 -0.20
N ALA A 32 -7.43 -7.98 -0.09
CA ALA A 32 -7.10 -9.13 -0.93
C ALA A 32 -7.53 -8.91 -2.39
N ILE A 33 -8.70 -8.30 -2.60
CA ILE A 33 -9.24 -8.01 -3.95
C ILE A 33 -8.79 -6.65 -4.48
N ALA A 34 -8.31 -5.74 -3.63
CA ALA A 34 -7.79 -4.43 -4.00
C ALA A 34 -6.82 -4.42 -5.20
N PRO A 35 -5.84 -5.33 -5.34
CA PRO A 35 -4.96 -5.33 -6.51
C PRO A 35 -5.68 -5.63 -7.83
N LEU A 36 -6.87 -6.24 -7.81
CA LEU A 36 -7.68 -6.45 -9.02
C LEU A 36 -8.15 -5.14 -9.65
N VAL A 37 -8.23 -4.06 -8.86
CA VAL A 37 -8.48 -2.69 -9.35
C VAL A 37 -7.47 -2.28 -10.43
N LEU A 38 -6.26 -2.82 -10.41
CA LEU A 38 -5.25 -2.54 -11.43
C LEU A 38 -5.69 -3.01 -12.83
N PHE A 39 -6.56 -4.01 -12.95
CA PHE A 39 -7.10 -4.46 -14.23
C PHE A 39 -8.21 -3.55 -14.77
N PHE A 40 -8.96 -2.87 -13.90
CA PHE A 40 -10.01 -1.93 -14.29
C PHE A 40 -9.41 -0.59 -14.68
N ASN A 41 -9.81 0.01 -15.81
CA ASN A 41 -9.23 1.27 -16.30
C ASN A 41 -9.74 2.54 -15.56
N SER A 42 -10.25 2.39 -14.33
CA SER A 42 -10.80 3.50 -13.54
C SER A 42 -9.70 4.22 -12.76
N VAL A 43 -9.54 5.52 -13.05
CA VAL A 43 -8.62 6.41 -12.33
C VAL A 43 -9.05 6.65 -10.87
N TYR A 44 -10.35 6.62 -10.59
CA TYR A 44 -10.89 6.83 -9.24
C TYR A 44 -10.51 5.69 -8.29
N LEU A 45 -10.68 4.44 -8.75
CA LEU A 45 -10.35 3.26 -7.95
C LEU A 45 -8.85 3.18 -7.64
N LEU A 46 -8.00 3.53 -8.61
CA LEU A 46 -6.55 3.63 -8.42
C LEU A 46 -6.16 4.69 -7.38
N ARG A 47 -6.86 5.83 -7.37
CA ARG A 47 -6.61 6.91 -6.42
C ARG A 47 -7.08 6.53 -5.01
N LEU A 48 -8.25 5.89 -4.89
CA LEU A 48 -8.74 5.34 -3.63
C LEU A 48 -7.76 4.32 -3.03
N LEU A 49 -7.21 3.44 -3.88
CA LEU A 49 -6.21 2.46 -3.46
C LEU A 49 -4.93 3.13 -2.91
N GLN A 50 -4.45 4.18 -3.58
CA GLN A 50 -3.28 4.94 -3.12
C GLN A 50 -3.52 5.63 -1.78
N THR A 51 -4.69 6.25 -1.60
CA THR A 51 -5.02 6.91 -0.33
C THR A 51 -5.13 5.89 0.80
N LEU A 52 -5.72 4.71 0.54
CA LEU A 52 -5.80 3.62 1.52
C LEU A 52 -4.42 3.11 1.89
N LEU A 53 -3.55 2.86 0.91
CA LEU A 53 -2.17 2.44 1.17
C LEU A 53 -1.41 3.51 1.96
N PHE A 54 -1.58 4.80 1.63
CA PHE A 54 -0.93 5.89 2.36
C PHE A 54 -1.37 5.95 3.82
N VAL A 55 -2.68 5.90 4.08
CA VAL A 55 -3.22 5.85 5.44
C VAL A 55 -2.71 4.62 6.18
N SER A 56 -2.63 3.47 5.52
CA SER A 56 -2.14 2.22 6.13
C SER A 56 -0.67 2.28 6.59
N VAL A 57 0.18 3.08 5.93
CA VAL A 57 1.57 3.29 6.37
C VAL A 57 1.63 3.82 7.79
N PHE A 58 0.77 4.78 8.13
CA PHE A 58 0.79 5.40 9.45
C PHE A 58 -0.14 4.66 10.43
N ALA A 59 -1.37 4.38 10.01
CA ALA A 59 -2.40 3.81 10.87
C ALA A 59 -2.20 2.33 11.20
N VAL A 60 -1.63 1.55 10.26
CA VAL A 60 -1.39 0.11 10.46
C VAL A 60 0.08 -0.11 10.77
N TRP A 61 0.96 0.14 9.81
CA TRP A 61 2.39 -0.18 9.98
C TRP A 61 3.03 0.65 11.10
N GLY A 62 2.69 1.94 11.22
CA GLY A 62 3.18 2.80 12.30
C GLY A 62 2.80 2.28 13.68
N VAL A 63 1.51 2.00 13.89
CA VAL A 63 0.98 1.45 15.15
C VAL A 63 1.62 0.11 15.47
N THR A 64 1.63 -0.83 14.52
CA THR A 64 2.26 -2.16 14.70
C THR A 64 3.75 -2.04 15.04
N THR A 65 4.46 -1.09 14.44
CA THR A 65 5.89 -0.89 14.73
C THR A 65 6.10 -0.49 16.19
N ILE A 66 5.30 0.44 16.70
CA ILE A 66 5.38 0.88 18.09
C ILE A 66 5.05 -0.28 19.03
N GLU A 67 3.94 -0.99 18.77
CA GLU A 67 3.52 -2.14 19.59
C GLU A 67 4.61 -3.21 19.68
N VAL A 68 5.15 -3.65 18.54
CA VAL A 68 6.13 -4.74 18.54
C VAL A 68 7.48 -4.27 19.09
N ILE A 69 7.89 -3.02 18.89
CA ILE A 69 9.10 -2.47 19.52
C ILE A 69 8.93 -2.42 21.04
N GLN A 70 7.78 -1.98 21.56
CA GLN A 70 7.52 -1.93 23.00
C GLN A 70 7.60 -3.32 23.63
N VAL A 71 6.99 -4.33 23.00
CA VAL A 71 7.07 -5.72 23.46
C VAL A 71 8.52 -6.20 23.50
N ARG A 72 9.34 -5.87 22.49
CA ARG A 72 10.75 -6.27 22.45
C ARG A 72 11.61 -5.53 23.46
N LEU A 73 11.29 -4.27 23.73
CA LEU A 73 11.97 -3.47 24.74
C LEU A 73 11.71 -4.05 26.14
N ALA A 74 10.47 -4.47 26.42
CA ALA A 74 10.10 -5.13 27.68
C ALA A 74 10.74 -6.52 27.84
N GLN A 75 11.09 -7.18 26.73
CA GLN A 75 11.75 -8.48 26.71
C GLN A 75 13.29 -8.40 26.66
N GLU A 76 13.86 -7.19 26.78
CA GLU A 76 15.31 -6.93 26.65
C GLU A 76 15.93 -7.49 25.35
N ALA A 77 15.10 -7.66 24.32
CA ALA A 77 15.48 -8.25 23.05
C ALA A 77 15.98 -7.19 22.06
N PRO A 78 16.76 -7.56 21.03
CA PRO A 78 17.28 -6.61 20.05
C PRO A 78 16.16 -6.05 19.15
N TRP A 79 15.57 -4.92 19.57
CA TRP A 79 14.50 -4.20 18.89
C TRP A 79 14.97 -3.41 17.66
N LEU A 80 16.25 -3.07 17.60
CA LEU A 80 16.84 -2.24 16.54
C LEU A 80 16.73 -2.92 15.16
N ARG A 81 17.00 -4.25 15.09
CA ARG A 81 16.85 -5.04 13.86
C ARG A 81 15.39 -5.06 13.37
N LEU A 82 14.44 -5.19 14.28
CA LEU A 82 13.02 -5.16 13.96
C LEU A 82 12.59 -3.78 13.44
N SER A 83 13.04 -2.70 14.08
CA SER A 83 12.70 -1.34 13.65
C SER A 83 13.15 -1.05 12.22
N LEU A 84 14.33 -1.53 11.82
CA LEU A 84 14.83 -1.43 10.45
C LEU A 84 13.97 -2.19 9.45
N ILE A 85 13.53 -3.41 9.80
CA ILE A 85 12.64 -4.21 8.95
C ILE A 85 11.30 -3.48 8.76
N MET A 86 10.70 -2.99 9.84
CA MET A 86 9.43 -2.28 9.77
C MET A 86 9.54 -0.99 8.97
N MET A 87 10.63 -0.24 9.13
CA MET A 87 10.93 0.93 8.31
C MET A 87 11.05 0.57 6.82
N ALA A 88 11.70 -0.54 6.49
CA ALA A 88 11.77 -1.04 5.12
C ALA A 88 10.38 -1.40 4.57
N VAL A 89 9.49 -2.01 5.38
CA VAL A 89 8.11 -2.30 4.98
C VAL A 89 7.30 -1.02 4.72
N MET A 90 7.47 0.01 5.56
CA MET A 90 6.83 1.32 5.33
C MET A 90 7.32 1.97 4.03
N LEU A 91 8.64 2.00 3.81
CA LEU A 91 9.25 2.54 2.59
C LEU A 91 8.82 1.75 1.34
N PHE A 92 8.70 0.43 1.44
CA PHE A 92 8.19 -0.41 0.37
C PHE A 92 6.74 -0.05 0.02
N THR A 93 5.89 0.14 1.04
CA THR A 93 4.48 0.56 0.86
C THR A 93 4.39 1.96 0.24
N LEU A 94 5.26 2.90 0.64
CA LEU A 94 5.38 4.22 0.01
C LEU A 94 5.84 4.12 -1.46
N GLY A 95 6.80 3.24 -1.75
CA GLY A 95 7.24 2.94 -3.11
C GLY A 95 6.11 2.40 -4.00
N ALA A 96 5.23 1.56 -3.44
CA ALA A 96 4.04 1.07 -4.14
C ALA A 96 3.06 2.21 -4.49
N ILE A 97 2.88 3.19 -3.60
CA ILE A 97 2.04 4.38 -3.86
C ILE A 97 2.62 5.23 -5.00
N ILE A 98 3.93 5.47 -5.00
CA ILE A 98 4.63 6.19 -6.09
C ILE A 98 4.49 5.42 -7.42
N CYS A 99 4.59 4.09 -7.36
CA CYS A 99 4.36 3.22 -8.51
C CYS A 99 2.94 3.38 -9.06
N GLY A 100 1.92 3.48 -8.21
CA GLY A 100 0.55 3.77 -8.60
C GLY A 100 0.40 5.12 -9.29
N ASN A 101 1.07 6.17 -8.82
CA ASN A 101 0.91 7.52 -9.34
C ASN A 101 1.36 7.64 -10.81
N GLY A 102 2.45 6.95 -11.19
CA GLY A 102 2.85 6.91 -12.60
C GLY A 102 1.95 6.05 -13.49
N ILE A 103 1.24 5.04 -12.96
CA ILE A 103 0.18 4.33 -13.72
C ILE A 103 -1.00 5.26 -13.97
N LEU A 104 -1.39 6.05 -12.97
CA LEU A 104 -2.45 7.04 -13.08
C LEU A 104 -2.15 8.08 -14.16
N ARG A 105 -0.90 8.58 -14.21
CA ARG A 105 -0.45 9.54 -15.23
C ARG A 105 -0.60 8.99 -16.65
N ILE A 106 -0.22 7.73 -16.87
CA ILE A 106 -0.34 7.07 -18.19
C ILE A 106 -1.82 6.90 -18.57
N ARG A 107 -2.70 6.53 -17.62
CA ARG A 107 -4.14 6.37 -17.88
C ARG A 107 -4.85 7.68 -18.17
N LYS A 108 -4.49 8.77 -17.47
CA LYS A 108 -5.04 10.11 -17.70
C LYS A 108 -4.71 10.62 -19.12
N GLN A 109 -3.52 10.29 -19.64
CA GLN A 109 -3.12 10.63 -21.01
C GLN A 109 -3.86 9.83 -22.08
N LYS A 110 -4.36 8.62 -21.76
CA LYS A 110 -5.08 7.74 -22.70
C LYS A 110 -6.60 7.98 -22.73
N SER A 111 -7.10 8.88 -21.88
CA SER A 111 -8.51 9.30 -21.90
C SER A 111 -8.81 10.04 -23.21
N PRO A 112 -9.90 9.70 -23.95
CA PRO A 112 -10.26 10.37 -25.22
C PRO A 112 -10.49 11.88 -25.09
N TRP A 113 -10.76 12.34 -23.86
CA TRP A 113 -11.01 13.74 -23.52
C TRP A 113 -9.76 14.48 -23.03
N GLY A 114 -8.57 13.93 -23.29
CA GLY A 114 -7.28 14.47 -22.88
C GLY A 114 -6.49 15.09 -24.02
N ASN A 115 -7.03 16.16 -24.62
CA ASN A 115 -6.33 17.31 -25.23
C ASN A 115 -7.26 18.00 -26.25
N SER A 116 -8.07 18.97 -25.81
CA SER A 116 -8.25 20.16 -26.65
C SER A 116 -7.21 21.19 -26.17
N PRO A 117 -6.17 21.49 -26.95
CA PRO A 117 -5.32 22.63 -26.70
C PRO A 117 -6.09 23.86 -27.21
N ILE A 118 -7.07 24.34 -26.45
CA ILE A 118 -7.62 25.68 -26.72
C ILE A 118 -6.80 26.64 -25.87
N ARG A 119 -5.81 27.17 -26.58
CA ARG A 119 -5.05 28.39 -26.32
C ARG A 119 -5.98 29.56 -26.00
#